data_AF-A0A932HHK2-F1
#
_entry.id   AF-A0A932HHK2-F1
#
_cell.length_a   1.000
_cell.length_b   1.000
_cell.length_c   1.000
_cell.angle_alpha   90.00
_cell.angle_beta   90.00
_cell.angle_gamma   90.00
#
_symmetry.space_group_name_H-M   'P 1'
#
loop_
_entity.id
_entity.type
_entity.pdbx_description
1 polymer ?
#
loop_
_entity_poly.entity_id
_entity_poly.type
_entity_poly.pdbx_seq_one_letter_code
_entity_poly.pdbx_strand_id
1 'polypeptide(L)'
;SRDPSGTSDEDLFETLRALRRTMAEERGIPPYLIFSDATLRELARERPATEEAFLQIKGVGLRKLQELGPRFLACIRKYGDGSAGDTSPVP
;
A
#
# COMPACT_ATOMS: atom_id res chain seq x y z
N SER A 1 16.08 17.34 -17.30
CA SER A 1 15.17 17.69 -16.19
C SER A 1 14.39 16.47 -15.77
N ARG A 2 14.67 15.94 -14.58
CA ARG A 2 13.69 15.30 -13.68
C ARG A 2 14.48 14.82 -12.46
N ASP A 3 14.60 15.69 -11.47
CA ASP A 3 15.07 15.34 -10.13
C ASP A 3 13.91 14.61 -9.43
N PRO A 4 14.00 13.30 -9.13
CA PRO A 4 13.01 12.65 -8.32
C PRO A 4 13.43 12.80 -6.86
N SER A 5 13.39 14.02 -6.33
CA SER A 5 13.37 14.22 -4.87
C SER A 5 11.93 14.28 -4.38
N GLY A 6 11.08 13.39 -4.90
CA GLY A 6 9.78 13.13 -4.31
C GLY A 6 10.01 12.73 -2.86
N THR A 7 9.33 13.42 -1.93
CA THR A 7 9.23 12.97 -0.55
C THR A 7 8.79 11.50 -0.56
N SER A 8 9.41 10.64 0.26
CA SER A 8 9.17 9.18 0.28
C SER A 8 7.68 8.80 0.37
N ASP A 9 6.83 9.69 0.86
CA ASP A 9 5.38 9.58 0.92
C ASP A 9 4.73 9.53 -0.48
N GLU A 10 5.20 10.34 -1.43
CA GLU A 10 4.62 10.44 -2.77
C GLU A 10 4.96 9.20 -3.61
N ASP A 11 6.21 8.75 -3.59
CA ASP A 11 6.60 7.50 -4.26
C ASP A 11 5.83 6.28 -3.71
N LEU A 12 5.65 6.21 -2.39
CA LEU A 12 4.86 5.15 -1.79
C LEU A 12 3.38 5.28 -2.19
N PHE A 13 2.84 6.49 -2.23
CA PHE A 13 1.48 6.74 -2.71
C PHE A 13 1.28 6.30 -4.16
N GLU A 14 2.22 6.59 -5.05
CA GLU A 14 2.18 6.13 -6.45
C GLU A 14 2.21 4.61 -6.54
N THR A 15 3.05 3.97 -5.72
CA THR A 15 3.13 2.51 -5.61
C THR A 15 1.80 1.89 -5.16
N LEU A 16 1.20 2.43 -4.10
CA LEU A 16 -0.11 1.98 -3.60
C LEU A 16 -1.22 2.23 -4.63
N ARG A 17 -1.15 3.34 -5.36
CA ARG A 17 -2.11 3.68 -6.43
C ARG A 17 -2.05 2.68 -7.59
N ALA A 18 -0.85 2.24 -7.97
CA ALA A 18 -0.65 1.21 -8.98
C ALA A 18 -1.19 -0.15 -8.52
N LEU A 19 -0.89 -0.55 -7.28
CA LEU A 19 -1.42 -1.78 -6.67
C LEU A 19 -2.95 -1.77 -6.64
N ARG A 20 -3.55 -0.64 -6.24
CA ARG A 20 -5.01 -0.43 -6.24
C ARG A 20 -5.63 -0.62 -7.61
N ARG A 21 -5.02 -0.08 -8.68
CA ARG A 21 -5.52 -0.27 -10.06
C ARG A 21 -5.50 -1.74 -10.46
N THR A 22 -4.39 -2.42 -10.20
CA THR A 22 -4.23 -3.84 -10.50
C THR A 22 -5.30 -4.69 -9.80
N MET A 23 -5.55 -4.41 -8.51
CA MET A 23 -6.61 -5.05 -7.73
C MET A 23 -8.02 -4.80 -8.29
N ALA A 24 -8.27 -3.56 -8.70
CA ALA A 24 -9.53 -3.15 -9.30
C ALA A 24 -9.78 -3.88 -10.63
N GLU A 25 -8.75 -3.96 -11.49
CA GLU A 25 -8.81 -4.72 -12.74
C GLU A 25 -9.04 -6.22 -12.50
N GLU A 26 -8.31 -6.85 -11.57
CA GLU A 26 -8.53 -8.26 -11.20
C GLU A 26 -9.98 -8.54 -10.79
N ARG A 27 -10.58 -7.61 -10.06
CA ARG A 27 -11.96 -7.74 -9.54
C ARG A 27 -13.02 -7.24 -10.51
N GLY A 28 -12.64 -6.60 -11.60
CA GLY A 28 -13.56 -5.91 -12.50
C GLY A 28 -14.34 -4.76 -11.83
N ILE A 29 -13.78 -4.14 -10.79
CA ILE A 29 -14.42 -3.02 -10.08
C ILE A 29 -13.60 -1.73 -10.26
N PRO A 30 -14.22 -0.56 -10.23
CA PRO A 30 -13.47 0.69 -10.34
C PRO A 30 -12.53 0.95 -9.14
N PRO A 31 -11.36 1.57 -9.36
CA PRO A 31 -10.30 1.72 -8.35
C PRO A 31 -10.69 2.54 -7.13
N TYR A 32 -11.62 3.49 -7.26
CA TYR A 32 -12.12 4.26 -6.13
C TYR A 32 -12.95 3.42 -5.13
N LEU A 33 -13.46 2.24 -5.54
CA LEU A 33 -14.18 1.34 -4.63
C LEU A 33 -13.25 0.56 -3.70
N ILE A 34 -11.99 0.33 -4.12
CA ILE A 34 -10.97 -0.32 -3.30
C ILE A 34 -10.66 0.61 -2.12
N PHE A 35 -10.07 1.78 -2.39
CA PHE A 35 -9.77 2.82 -1.41
C PHE A 35 -9.96 4.21 -2.00
N SER A 36 -10.51 5.08 -1.16
CA SER A 36 -10.60 6.52 -1.41
C SER A 36 -9.21 7.14 -1.41
N ASP A 37 -9.09 8.30 -2.05
CA ASP A 37 -7.82 9.03 -2.19
C ASP A 37 -7.29 9.47 -0.81
N ALA A 38 -8.19 9.77 0.12
CA ALA A 38 -7.86 10.08 1.51
C ALA A 38 -7.16 8.89 2.20
N THR A 39 -7.76 7.70 2.12
CA THR A 39 -7.21 6.46 2.70
C THR A 39 -5.84 6.11 2.10
N LEU A 40 -5.66 6.24 0.77
CA LEU A 40 -4.36 6.00 0.14
C LEU A 40 -3.27 6.96 0.65
N ARG A 41 -3.59 8.24 0.84
CA ARG A 41 -2.66 9.22 1.39
C ARG A 41 -2.32 8.94 2.85
N GLU A 42 -3.32 8.56 3.65
CA GLU A 42 -3.12 8.14 5.04
C GLU A 42 -2.19 6.92 5.10
N LEU A 43 -2.42 5.90 4.26
CA LEU A 43 -1.57 4.72 4.17
C LEU A 43 -0.12 5.05 3.79
N ALA A 44 0.07 5.96 2.84
CA ALA A 44 1.40 6.40 2.42
C ALA A 44 2.14 7.18 3.53
N ARG A 45 1.41 7.94 4.35
CA ARG A 45 1.96 8.68 5.50
C ARG A 45 2.24 7.79 6.71
N GLU A 46 1.24 7.04 7.14
CA GLU A 46 1.27 6.19 8.33
C GLU A 46 2.17 4.96 8.13
N ARG A 47 2.29 4.48 6.89
CA ARG A 47 3.10 3.31 6.51
C ARG A 47 2.86 2.12 7.44
N PRO A 48 1.59 1.69 7.62
CA PRO A 48 1.29 0.59 8.51
C PRO A 48 2.08 -0.65 8.09
N ALA A 49 2.76 -1.25 9.07
CA ALA A 49 3.49 -2.52 8.89
C ALA A 49 2.66 -3.72 9.36
N THR A 50 1.51 -3.48 10.00
CA THR A 50 0.61 -4.50 10.54
C THR A 50 -0.83 -4.27 10.11
N GLU A 51 -1.61 -5.34 10.12
CA GLU A 51 -3.05 -5.29 9.83
C GLU A 51 -3.80 -4.39 10.80
N GLU A 52 -3.46 -4.41 12.09
CA GLU A 52 -4.10 -3.57 13.10
C GLU A 52 -3.94 -2.09 12.77
N ALA A 53 -2.72 -1.65 12.45
CA ALA A 53 -2.45 -0.27 12.03
C ALA A 53 -3.15 0.08 10.71
N PHE A 54 -3.24 -0.87 9.78
CA PHE A 54 -3.99 -0.70 8.54
C PHE A 54 -5.50 -0.54 8.78
N LEU A 55 -6.05 -1.21 9.80
CA LEU A 55 -7.45 -1.09 10.23
C LEU A 55 -7.74 0.23 10.94
N GLN A 56 -6.74 0.86 11.57
CA GLN A 56 -6.91 2.16 12.22
C GLN A 56 -7.16 3.29 11.21
N ILE A 57 -6.81 3.09 9.95
CA ILE A 57 -6.96 4.09 8.90
C ILE A 57 -8.44 4.35 8.59
N LYS A 58 -8.83 5.63 8.55
CA LYS A 58 -10.22 6.00 8.27
C LYS A 58 -10.63 5.59 6.85
N GLY A 59 -11.72 4.81 6.77
CA GLY A 59 -12.27 4.28 5.52
C GLY A 59 -11.75 2.89 5.14
N VAL A 60 -10.87 2.30 5.94
CA VAL A 60 -10.54 0.87 5.84
C VAL A 60 -11.52 0.07 6.71
N GLY A 61 -12.14 -0.95 6.10
CA GLY A 61 -12.97 -1.91 6.83
C GLY A 61 -12.32 -3.29 6.90
N LEU A 62 -12.72 -4.11 7.87
CA LEU A 62 -12.22 -5.48 8.08
C LEU A 62 -12.22 -6.32 6.81
N ARG A 63 -13.30 -6.26 6.02
CA ARG A 63 -13.43 -7.04 4.78
C ARG A 63 -12.40 -6.65 3.73
N LYS A 64 -12.18 -5.35 3.55
CA LYS A 64 -11.16 -4.82 2.65
C LYS A 64 -9.76 -5.12 3.17
N LEU A 65 -9.55 -5.03 4.48
CA LEU A 65 -8.27 -5.38 5.10
C LEU A 65 -7.91 -6.85 4.85
N GLN A 66 -8.82 -7.80 5.07
CA GLN A 66 -8.48 -9.21 4.87
C GLN A 66 -8.18 -9.54 3.41
N GLU A 67 -8.87 -8.89 2.48
CA GLU A 67 -8.69 -9.15 1.05
C GLU A 67 -7.52 -8.35 0.42
N LEU A 68 -7.28 -7.13 0.87
CA LEU A 68 -6.35 -6.17 0.25
C LEU A 68 -5.16 -5.85 1.16
N GLY A 69 -5.39 -5.79 2.48
CA GLY A 69 -4.39 -5.49 3.51
C GLY A 69 -3.09 -6.25 3.33
N PRO A 70 -3.04 -7.59 3.21
CA PRO A 70 -1.78 -8.31 3.04
C PRO A 70 -1.01 -7.88 1.78
N ARG A 71 -1.69 -7.59 0.66
CA ARG A 71 -1.01 -7.11 -0.56
C ARG A 71 -0.48 -5.69 -0.38
N PHE A 72 -1.21 -4.80 0.30
CA PHE A 72 -0.75 -3.45 0.58
C PHE A 72 0.42 -3.44 1.57
N LEU A 73 0.32 -4.18 2.68
CA LEU A 73 1.37 -4.34 3.68
C LEU A 73 2.65 -4.91 3.06
N ALA A 74 2.54 -5.95 2.23
CA ALA A 74 3.67 -6.51 1.51
C ALA A 74 4.34 -5.49 0.58
N CYS A 75 3.55 -4.62 -0.07
CA CYS A 75 4.04 -3.58 -0.96
C CYS A 75 4.78 -2.48 -0.18
N ILE A 76 4.19 -1.99 0.92
CA ILE A 76 4.80 -1.00 1.82
C ILE A 76 6.11 -1.55 2.40
N ARG A 77 6.10 -2.81 2.86
CA ARG A 77 7.28 -3.48 3.40
C ARG A 77 8.38 -3.61 2.35
N LYS A 78 8.06 -4.04 1.13
CA LYS A 78 9.01 -4.11 0.01
C LYS A 78 9.65 -2.74 -0.30
N TYR A 79 8.86 -1.67 -0.20
CA TYR A 79 9.35 -0.33 -0.45
C TYR A 79 10.31 0.15 0.65
N GLY A 80 10.01 -0.15 1.92
CA GLY A 80 10.87 0.19 3.06
C GLY A 80 12.15 -0.66 3.16
N ASP A 81 12.14 -1.87 2.59
CA ASP A 81 13.25 -2.83 2.65
C ASP A 81 14.29 -2.65 1.52
N GLY A 82 14.11 -1.66 0.63
CA GLY A 82 15.00 -1.38 -0.50
C GLY A 82 16.45 -0.99 -0.17
N SER A 83 16.92 -1.22 1.06
CA SER A 83 18.31 -1.00 1.48
C SER A 83 18.77 -1.96 2.59
N ALA A 84 18.50 -3.26 2.51
CA ALA A 84 19.38 -4.28 3.13
C ALA A 84 19.02 -5.66 2.57
N GLY A 85 20.01 -6.33 1.97
CA GLY A 85 19.80 -7.57 1.23
C GLY A 85 19.41 -8.77 2.09
N ASP A 86 19.09 -9.84 1.36
CA ASP A 86 19.25 -11.22 1.81
C ASP A 86 18.55 -11.55 3.14
N THR A 87 17.25 -11.89 3.07
CA THR A 87 16.70 -12.82 4.05
C THR A 87 16.12 -14.02 3.34
N SER A 88 17.03 -14.97 3.17
CA SER A 88 16.87 -16.39 2.93
C SER A 88 15.46 -16.93 3.26
N PRO A 89 14.84 -17.72 2.36
CA PRO A 89 13.55 -18.35 2.62
C PRO A 89 13.64 -19.39 3.75
N VAL A 90 12.55 -19.40 4.49
CA VAL A 90 12.06 -20.31 5.53
C VAL A 90 12.41 -21.80 5.34
N PRO A 91 12.35 -22.57 6.43
CA PRO A 91 11.45 -23.73 6.48
C PRO A 91 10.15 -23.42 7.22
#